data_AF-A0A9W9BJM0-F1
#
_entry.id   AF-A0A9W9BJM0-F1
#
_cell.length_a   1.000
_cell.length_b   1.000
_cell.length_c   1.000
_cell.angle_alpha   90.00
_cell.angle_beta   90.00
_cell.angle_gamma   90.00
#
_symmetry.space_group_name_H-M   'P 1'
#
loop_
_entity.id
_entity.type
_entity.pdbx_description
1 polymer ?
#
loop_
_entity_poly.entity_id
_entity_poly.type
_entity_poly.pdbx_seq_one_letter_code
_entity_poly.pdbx_strand_id
1 'polypeptide(L)'
;MASLSLRTLVRPAIPVAPRIQPIIAAFSTTSFLAAGPPAVKSRKDLPKKTKKTYKKKQNIVPVKKPQPGERKAFRKRIQLSNNSALPVTGIESLEAATMARAESGGKMFAVPDQVVDQLRALEAFKTTQTWNLFRKPHVLVRKETVELMSKLEASVEKKEAFKCVLTGSALSGKSLTLLQAMSYALLNEWVVIHIPEGQDLTNGNTEFSPVPDTEPMQFTQPVYCLKLLQNIYKANKAVLEKTPVKMDWSRLTSLKQGATLADLALSAKESEFAWPTLSALWTELTQPGQPPVLFALDGLAHINKVSAYRDPSFNTVHAHELLLVRTFVDALSGKTQLPNGGAVIAATSENNTHYHPSQELVLSQLEAGQAGREVPKPNAYEKKYDDRVYDALKNSQVIRLEGVSKDEARVLMEYWGASGMLRSVLDSRAVAEKWALGGHGIVGEMERASLMTMRM
;
A
#
# COMPACT_ATOMS: atom_id res chain seq x y z
N MET A 1 -70.21 -50.44 6.81
CA MET A 1 -69.80 -51.11 8.06
C MET A 1 -68.28 -51.17 8.10
N ALA A 2 -67.68 -50.75 9.23
CA ALA A 2 -66.33 -51.06 9.75
C ALA A 2 -65.11 -50.85 8.81
N SER A 3 -63.96 -50.32 9.19
CA SER A 3 -63.40 -49.83 10.46
C SER A 3 -62.05 -49.21 10.10
N LEU A 4 -61.76 -48.00 10.62
CA LEU A 4 -60.44 -47.38 10.52
C LEU A 4 -59.40 -48.17 11.35
N SER A 5 -58.22 -48.41 10.78
CA SER A 5 -57.01 -48.73 11.57
C SER A 5 -55.81 -47.96 11.02
N LEU A 6 -55.47 -46.86 11.69
CA LEU A 6 -54.23 -46.10 11.50
C LEU A 6 -53.05 -46.88 12.09
N ARG A 7 -52.12 -47.32 11.23
CA ARG A 7 -50.82 -47.84 11.66
C ARG A 7 -49.86 -46.67 11.91
N THR A 8 -49.51 -46.46 13.16
CA THR A 8 -48.46 -45.53 13.61
C THR A 8 -47.08 -46.14 13.39
N LEU A 9 -46.26 -45.53 12.52
CA LEU A 9 -44.82 -45.81 12.43
C LEU A 9 -44.09 -44.98 13.51
N VAL A 10 -43.58 -45.66 14.53
CA VAL A 10 -42.77 -45.08 15.61
C VAL A 10 -41.33 -44.90 15.11
N ARG A 11 -40.76 -43.69 15.26
CA ARG A 11 -39.34 -43.42 15.01
C ARG A 11 -38.48 -44.02 16.15
N PRO A 12 -37.29 -44.56 15.88
CA PRO A 12 -36.38 -45.01 16.93
C PRO A 12 -35.85 -43.80 17.73
N ALA A 13 -35.98 -43.85 19.05
CA ALA A 13 -35.40 -42.87 19.97
C ALA A 13 -33.93 -43.24 20.26
N ILE A 14 -33.02 -42.31 20.02
CA ILE A 14 -31.61 -42.40 20.43
C ILE A 14 -31.56 -42.16 21.95
N PRO A 15 -30.89 -43.00 22.75
CA PRO A 15 -30.76 -42.73 24.18
C PRO A 15 -29.88 -41.50 24.40
N VAL A 16 -30.47 -40.48 25.04
CA VAL A 16 -29.77 -39.28 25.49
C VAL A 16 -28.80 -39.68 26.60
N ALA A 17 -27.51 -39.33 26.46
CA ALA A 17 -26.50 -39.55 27.48
C ALA A 17 -26.94 -38.93 28.83
N PRO A 18 -26.69 -39.58 29.97
CA PRO A 18 -27.11 -39.07 31.27
C PRO A 18 -26.46 -37.70 31.53
N ARG A 19 -27.30 -36.69 31.80
CA ARG A 19 -26.87 -35.38 32.29
C ARG A 19 -25.97 -35.58 33.50
N ILE A 20 -24.76 -35.03 33.45
CA ILE A 20 -23.91 -34.83 34.62
C ILE A 20 -24.72 -33.96 35.58
N GLN A 21 -25.27 -34.56 36.63
CA GLN A 21 -25.85 -33.81 37.73
C GLN A 21 -24.68 -33.12 38.46
N PRO A 22 -24.74 -31.79 38.69
CA PRO A 22 -23.76 -31.17 39.56
C PRO A 22 -23.89 -31.82 40.95
N ILE A 23 -22.80 -32.43 41.41
CA ILE A 23 -22.68 -32.89 42.80
C ILE A 23 -22.72 -31.61 43.64
N ILE A 24 -23.89 -31.30 44.19
CA ILE A 24 -24.03 -30.31 45.23
C ILE A 24 -23.41 -30.94 46.47
N ALA A 25 -22.14 -30.62 46.75
CA ALA A 25 -21.54 -30.94 48.02
C ALA A 25 -22.41 -30.31 49.12
N ALA A 26 -23.04 -31.15 49.94
CA ALA A 26 -23.69 -30.72 51.16
C ALA A 26 -22.60 -30.23 52.12
N PHE A 27 -22.29 -28.94 52.09
CA PHE A 27 -21.47 -28.32 53.12
C PHE A 27 -22.26 -28.40 54.43
N SER A 28 -21.84 -29.31 55.30
CA SER A 28 -22.24 -29.34 56.71
C SER A 28 -21.82 -28.02 57.33
N THR A 29 -22.77 -27.11 57.52
CA THR A 29 -22.59 -25.94 58.38
C THR A 29 -22.95 -26.40 59.77
N THR A 30 -21.95 -26.78 60.56
CA THR A 30 -22.12 -26.79 62.01
C THR A 30 -22.51 -25.37 62.41
N SER A 31 -23.74 -25.18 62.87
CA SER A 31 -24.14 -23.95 63.51
C SER A 31 -23.24 -23.79 64.74
N PHE A 32 -22.21 -22.95 64.64
CA PHE A 32 -21.54 -22.43 65.82
C PHE A 32 -22.64 -21.79 66.67
N LEU A 33 -22.94 -22.41 67.82
CA LEU A 33 -23.72 -21.75 68.86
C LEU A 33 -23.03 -20.40 69.09
N ALA A 34 -23.70 -19.33 68.64
CA ALA A 34 -23.19 -17.99 68.78
C ALA A 34 -22.98 -17.74 70.27
N ALA A 35 -21.72 -17.64 70.69
CA ALA A 35 -21.40 -17.04 71.96
C ALA A 35 -22.03 -15.64 71.94
N GLY A 36 -22.86 -15.33 72.95
CA GLY A 36 -23.49 -14.03 73.07
C GLY A 36 -22.45 -12.92 72.90
N PRO A 37 -22.80 -11.79 72.25
CA PRO A 37 -21.83 -10.73 71.96
C PRO A 37 -21.11 -10.34 73.26
N PRO A 38 -19.76 -10.20 73.24
CA PRO A 38 -19.03 -9.82 74.44
C PRO A 38 -19.61 -8.49 74.96
N ALA A 39 -19.91 -8.42 76.25
CA ALA A 39 -20.43 -7.21 76.86
C ALA A 39 -19.48 -6.04 76.55
N VAL A 40 -20.00 -4.98 75.92
CA VAL A 40 -19.23 -3.80 75.56
C VAL A 40 -18.81 -3.10 76.86
N LYS A 41 -17.57 -3.32 77.31
CA LYS A 41 -17.06 -2.75 78.57
C LYS A 41 -16.49 -1.34 78.40
N SER A 42 -16.29 -0.86 77.16
CA SER A 42 -15.73 0.46 76.87
C SER A 42 -16.19 1.03 75.53
N ARG A 43 -16.34 2.36 75.46
CA ARG A 43 -16.74 3.11 74.25
C ARG A 43 -15.78 2.93 73.06
N LYS A 44 -14.57 2.39 73.29
CA LYS A 44 -13.56 2.11 72.26
C LYS A 44 -13.80 0.80 71.51
N ASP A 45 -14.64 -0.10 72.03
CA ASP A 45 -14.93 -1.41 71.43
C ASP A 45 -16.15 -1.38 70.49
N LEU A 46 -16.75 -0.20 70.27
CA LEU A 46 -17.80 -0.03 69.27
C LEU A 46 -17.20 -0.10 67.85
N PRO A 47 -17.80 -0.87 66.92
CA PRO A 47 -17.32 -0.96 65.55
C PRO A 47 -17.32 0.42 64.89
N LYS A 48 -16.13 0.92 64.53
CA LYS A 48 -15.99 2.21 63.83
C LYS A 48 -16.62 2.11 62.45
N LYS A 49 -17.64 2.94 62.17
CA LYS A 49 -18.29 3.02 60.85
C LYS A 49 -17.27 3.44 59.79
N THR A 50 -16.82 2.49 58.96
CA THR A 50 -16.02 2.77 57.76
C THR A 50 -16.86 3.57 56.78
N LYS A 51 -16.47 4.82 56.48
CA LYS A 51 -17.13 5.65 55.48
C LYS A 51 -16.91 5.02 54.09
N LYS A 52 -17.93 4.36 53.55
CA LYS A 52 -17.94 3.92 52.15
C LYS A 52 -18.18 5.13 51.26
N THR A 53 -17.15 5.60 50.57
CA THR A 53 -17.28 6.63 49.52
C THR A 53 -17.92 5.98 48.29
N TYR A 54 -19.25 6.08 48.19
CA TYR A 54 -19.95 5.70 46.97
C TYR A 54 -19.64 6.75 45.90
N LYS A 55 -19.01 6.33 44.78
CA LYS A 55 -18.90 7.19 43.60
C LYS A 55 -20.31 7.63 43.23
N LYS A 56 -20.60 8.93 43.27
CA LYS A 56 -21.88 9.48 42.81
C LYS A 56 -22.16 8.89 41.42
N LYS A 57 -23.34 8.31 41.21
CA LYS A 57 -23.78 7.86 39.89
C LYS A 57 -23.86 9.10 38.99
N GLN A 58 -22.78 9.42 38.30
CA GLN A 58 -22.79 10.40 37.23
C GLN A 58 -23.69 9.83 36.14
N ASN A 59 -24.54 10.69 35.58
CA ASN A 59 -25.37 10.36 34.44
C ASN A 59 -24.45 10.26 33.22
N ILE A 60 -23.76 9.13 33.07
CA ILE A 60 -22.83 8.89 31.96
C ILE A 60 -23.71 8.61 30.74
N VAL A 61 -23.85 9.60 29.87
CA VAL A 61 -24.43 9.40 28.53
C VAL A 61 -23.50 8.43 27.79
N PRO A 62 -23.97 7.25 27.35
CA PRO A 62 -23.13 6.29 26.66
C PRO A 62 -22.72 6.87 25.31
N VAL A 63 -21.43 7.22 25.17
CA VAL A 63 -20.86 7.63 23.88
C VAL A 63 -20.86 6.43 22.94
N LYS A 64 -21.41 6.60 21.74
CA LYS A 64 -21.42 5.56 20.70
C LYS A 64 -19.98 5.16 20.37
N LYS A 65 -19.67 3.87 20.56
CA LYS A 65 -18.35 3.34 20.19
C LYS A 65 -18.23 3.34 18.66
N PRO A 66 -17.05 3.66 18.11
CA PRO A 66 -16.82 3.59 16.67
C PRO A 66 -16.96 2.14 16.19
N GLN A 67 -17.43 1.97 14.96
CA GLN A 67 -17.63 0.67 14.34
C GLN A 67 -16.29 -0.03 14.04
N PRO A 68 -16.27 -1.37 13.89
CA PRO A 68 -15.09 -2.09 13.44
C PRO A 68 -14.53 -1.46 12.15
N GLY A 69 -13.22 -1.17 12.15
CA GLY A 69 -12.54 -0.55 11.00
C GLY A 69 -12.63 0.98 10.90
N GLU A 70 -13.58 1.64 11.55
CA GLU A 70 -13.79 3.11 11.44
C GLU A 70 -12.53 3.90 11.84
N ARG A 71 -11.85 3.50 12.92
CA ARG A 71 -10.59 4.12 13.36
C ARG A 71 -9.44 3.94 12.37
N LYS A 72 -9.40 2.83 11.63
CA LYS A 72 -8.38 2.57 10.60
C LYS A 72 -8.69 3.39 9.37
N ALA A 73 -9.96 3.40 8.93
CA ALA A 73 -10.43 4.21 7.81
C ALA A 73 -10.19 5.70 8.04
N PHE A 74 -10.45 6.22 9.25
CA PHE A 74 -10.20 7.62 9.59
C PHE A 74 -8.71 8.00 9.44
N ARG A 75 -7.79 7.16 9.93
CA ARG A 75 -6.34 7.39 9.81
C ARG A 75 -5.81 7.18 8.40
N LYS A 76 -6.44 6.31 7.60
CA LYS A 76 -6.10 6.07 6.19
C LYS A 76 -6.84 6.98 5.21
N ARG A 77 -7.74 7.86 5.68
CA ARG A 77 -8.52 8.75 4.83
C ARG A 77 -7.61 9.79 4.19
N ILE A 78 -7.77 9.97 2.88
CA ILE A 78 -7.05 10.99 2.11
C ILE A 78 -8.07 12.03 1.65
N GLN A 79 -7.77 13.30 1.93
CA GLN A 79 -8.55 14.43 1.46
C GLN A 79 -7.77 15.14 0.36
N LEU A 80 -8.32 15.17 -0.86
CA LEU A 80 -7.66 15.66 -2.07
C LEU A 80 -8.12 17.06 -2.49
N SER A 81 -9.04 17.65 -1.74
CA SER A 81 -9.57 18.98 -2.02
C SER A 81 -9.93 19.72 -0.74
N ASN A 82 -9.70 21.03 -0.77
CA ASN A 82 -10.05 21.97 0.27
C ASN A 82 -10.80 23.16 -0.34
N ASN A 83 -12.06 23.34 0.04
CA ASN A 83 -12.87 24.45 -0.46
C ASN A 83 -12.41 25.83 0.04
N SER A 84 -11.68 25.87 1.16
CA SER A 84 -11.18 27.11 1.74
C SER A 84 -9.90 27.61 1.08
N ALA A 85 -9.19 26.76 0.34
CA ALA A 85 -7.96 27.14 -0.37
C ALA A 85 -8.30 27.93 -1.65
N LEU A 86 -7.50 28.95 -1.95
CA LEU A 86 -7.70 29.77 -3.13
C LEU A 86 -7.38 28.97 -4.41
N PRO A 87 -8.17 29.09 -5.49
CA PRO A 87 -7.84 28.48 -6.76
C PRO A 87 -6.66 29.24 -7.40
N VAL A 88 -5.58 28.52 -7.68
CA VAL A 88 -4.43 29.11 -8.37
C VAL A 88 -4.74 29.19 -9.87
N THR A 89 -4.70 30.40 -10.43
CA THR A 89 -4.97 30.66 -11.85
C THR A 89 -3.73 30.43 -12.70
N GLY A 90 -3.91 30.03 -13.96
CA GLY A 90 -2.81 29.90 -14.93
C GLY A 90 -1.98 28.62 -14.83
N ILE A 91 -2.45 27.62 -14.07
CA ILE A 91 -1.84 26.29 -14.05
C ILE A 91 -2.40 25.44 -15.19
N GLU A 92 -1.51 24.86 -15.98
CA GLU A 92 -1.86 23.94 -17.05
C GLU A 92 -2.24 22.56 -16.50
N SER A 93 -3.10 21.85 -17.25
CA SER A 93 -3.44 20.46 -16.93
C SER A 93 -2.29 19.52 -17.32
N LEU A 94 -2.11 18.45 -16.54
CA LEU A 94 -1.13 17.42 -16.82
C LEU A 94 -1.58 16.59 -18.02
N GLU A 95 -0.78 16.59 -19.08
CA GLU A 95 -0.96 15.77 -20.29
C GLU A 95 0.31 14.94 -20.52
N ALA A 96 0.17 13.75 -21.12
CA ALA A 96 1.29 12.84 -21.32
C ALA A 96 2.44 13.48 -22.11
N ALA A 97 2.11 14.15 -23.23
CA ALA A 97 3.09 14.85 -24.07
C ALA A 97 3.80 16.01 -23.33
N THR A 98 3.13 16.63 -22.36
CA THR A 98 3.68 17.73 -21.58
C THR A 98 4.67 17.21 -20.53
N MET A 99 4.43 16.04 -19.94
CA MET A 99 5.30 15.49 -18.89
C MET A 99 6.70 15.07 -19.36
N ALA A 100 6.84 14.67 -20.64
CA ALA A 100 8.13 14.23 -21.20
C ALA A 100 8.98 15.37 -21.76
N ARG A 101 8.41 16.58 -21.93
CA ARG A 101 9.14 17.75 -22.44
C ARG A 101 10.06 18.34 -21.37
N ALA A 102 11.30 18.64 -21.76
CA ALA A 102 12.28 19.31 -20.89
C ALA A 102 11.80 20.70 -20.40
N GLU A 103 11.01 21.41 -21.20
CA GLU A 103 10.45 22.73 -20.87
C GLU A 103 9.41 22.71 -19.74
N SER A 104 8.86 21.53 -19.43
CA SER A 104 7.93 21.34 -18.33
C SER A 104 8.65 21.17 -16.99
N GLY A 105 9.97 20.93 -17.02
CA GLY A 105 10.81 20.86 -15.84
C GLY A 105 10.72 22.14 -15.01
N GLY A 106 10.41 21.99 -13.73
CA GLY A 106 10.27 23.07 -12.76
C GLY A 106 8.93 23.80 -12.78
N LYS A 107 7.92 23.32 -13.51
CA LYS A 107 6.56 23.90 -13.53
C LYS A 107 5.56 23.05 -12.76
N MET A 108 4.53 23.73 -12.25
CA MET A 108 3.39 23.10 -11.58
C MET A 108 2.32 22.74 -12.62
N PHE A 109 1.70 21.56 -12.46
CA PHE A 109 0.61 21.10 -13.31
C PHE A 109 -0.54 20.55 -12.46
N ALA A 110 -1.77 20.73 -12.94
CA ALA A 110 -2.98 20.17 -12.33
C ALA A 110 -3.19 18.73 -12.80
N VAL A 111 -3.44 17.79 -11.88
CA VAL A 111 -3.77 16.42 -12.28
C VAL A 111 -5.24 16.38 -12.76
N PRO A 112 -5.53 15.85 -13.96
CA PRO A 112 -6.90 15.75 -14.47
C PRO A 112 -7.82 14.96 -13.53
N ASP A 113 -9.06 15.41 -13.37
CA ASP A 113 -10.00 14.82 -12.41
C ASP A 113 -10.24 13.31 -12.68
N GLN A 114 -10.26 12.88 -13.94
CA GLN A 114 -10.35 11.46 -14.32
C GLN A 114 -9.17 10.64 -13.80
N VAL A 115 -7.95 11.15 -13.97
CA VAL A 115 -6.72 10.50 -13.50
C VAL A 115 -6.68 10.49 -11.98
N VAL A 116 -7.17 11.54 -11.31
CA VAL A 116 -7.26 11.59 -9.84
C VAL A 116 -8.12 10.43 -9.31
N ASP A 117 -9.25 10.12 -9.94
CA ASP A 117 -10.11 9.01 -9.51
C ASP A 117 -9.45 7.64 -9.77
N GLN A 118 -8.73 7.48 -10.89
CA GLN A 118 -7.96 6.27 -11.18
C GLN A 118 -6.81 6.09 -10.16
N LEU A 119 -6.04 7.14 -9.89
CA LEU A 119 -4.97 7.13 -8.87
C LEU A 119 -5.50 6.87 -7.47
N ARG A 120 -6.72 7.34 -7.16
CA ARG A 120 -7.40 7.01 -5.89
C ARG A 120 -7.74 5.52 -5.81
N ALA A 121 -8.22 4.92 -6.91
CA ALA A 121 -8.48 3.49 -6.98
C ALA A 121 -7.20 2.64 -6.82
N LEU A 122 -6.06 3.14 -7.33
CA LEU A 122 -4.74 2.51 -7.16
C LEU A 122 -4.12 2.73 -5.76
N GLU A 123 -4.74 3.50 -4.86
CA GLU A 123 -4.15 3.90 -3.57
C GLU A 123 -2.76 4.57 -3.71
N ALA A 124 -2.57 5.32 -4.81
CA ALA A 124 -1.33 6.02 -5.13
C ALA A 124 -1.05 7.19 -4.16
N PHE A 125 -2.10 7.93 -3.81
CA PHE A 125 -2.00 9.00 -2.81
C PHE A 125 -1.73 8.40 -1.43
N LYS A 126 -0.86 9.06 -0.65
CA LYS A 126 -0.51 8.63 0.71
C LYS A 126 -1.05 9.61 1.76
N THR A 127 -1.30 9.10 2.96
CA THR A 127 -1.83 9.87 4.10
C THR A 127 -0.84 10.90 4.65
N THR A 128 0.45 10.68 4.42
CA THR A 128 1.53 11.59 4.82
C THR A 128 1.65 12.81 3.92
N GLN A 129 1.03 12.79 2.74
CA GLN A 129 1.06 13.88 1.77
C GLN A 129 -0.06 14.90 2.06
N THR A 130 0.24 16.18 1.86
CA THR A 130 -0.58 17.33 2.30
C THR A 130 -1.57 17.84 1.24
N TRP A 131 -2.24 16.94 0.52
CA TRP A 131 -3.20 17.31 -0.52
C TRP A 131 -4.39 18.13 0.00
N ASN A 132 -4.73 17.94 1.28
CA ASN A 132 -5.84 18.61 1.95
C ASN A 132 -5.61 20.12 2.16
N LEU A 133 -4.42 20.64 1.88
CA LEU A 133 -4.15 22.07 1.96
C LEU A 133 -4.63 22.82 0.71
N PHE A 134 -4.76 22.13 -0.43
CA PHE A 134 -5.00 22.76 -1.71
C PHE A 134 -6.40 22.48 -2.27
N ARG A 135 -6.84 23.30 -3.23
CA ARG A 135 -8.16 23.18 -3.86
C ARG A 135 -8.32 21.90 -4.68
N LYS A 136 -7.26 21.55 -5.41
CA LYS A 136 -7.13 20.36 -6.27
C LYS A 136 -5.70 19.79 -6.18
N PRO A 137 -5.47 18.52 -6.57
CA PRO A 137 -4.14 17.95 -6.66
C PRO A 137 -3.31 18.59 -7.78
N HIS A 138 -2.21 19.24 -7.42
CA HIS A 138 -1.22 19.75 -8.35
C HIS A 138 0.14 19.12 -8.04
N VAL A 139 0.96 18.92 -9.06
CA VAL A 139 2.28 18.29 -8.94
C VAL A 139 3.35 19.14 -9.62
N LEU A 140 4.53 19.18 -9.03
CA LEU A 140 5.72 19.79 -9.62
C LEU A 140 6.41 18.76 -10.53
N VAL A 141 6.56 19.06 -11.81
CA VAL A 141 7.34 18.23 -12.72
C VAL A 141 8.82 18.58 -12.52
N ARG A 142 9.59 17.65 -11.96
CA ARG A 142 11.03 17.84 -11.71
C ARG A 142 11.87 17.36 -12.88
N LYS A 143 13.16 17.70 -12.88
CA LYS A 143 14.13 17.18 -13.87
C LYS A 143 14.15 15.65 -13.90
N GLU A 144 14.14 15.00 -12.73
CA GLU A 144 14.14 13.54 -12.62
C GLU A 144 12.83 12.92 -13.13
N THR A 145 11.70 13.65 -12.99
CA THR A 145 10.42 13.24 -13.56
C THR A 145 10.50 13.22 -15.08
N VAL A 146 11.02 14.28 -15.71
CA VAL A 146 11.18 14.37 -17.16
C VAL A 146 12.10 13.25 -17.68
N GLU A 147 13.20 12.97 -16.98
CA GLU A 147 14.11 11.87 -17.31
C GLU A 147 13.39 10.51 -17.24
N LEU A 148 12.55 10.30 -16.22
CA LEU A 148 11.77 9.07 -16.10
C LEU A 148 10.76 8.94 -17.26
N MET A 149 10.03 10.00 -17.60
CA MET A 149 9.02 9.96 -18.67
C MET A 149 9.64 9.72 -20.04
N SER A 150 10.77 10.37 -20.35
CA SER A 150 11.48 10.13 -21.61
C SER A 150 11.98 8.67 -21.75
N LYS A 151 12.36 8.03 -20.64
CA LYS A 151 12.69 6.60 -20.63
C LYS A 151 11.46 5.71 -20.80
N LEU A 152 10.31 6.10 -20.25
CA LEU A 152 9.05 5.40 -20.48
C LEU A 152 8.62 5.47 -21.96
N GLU A 153 8.80 6.61 -22.61
CA GLU A 153 8.54 6.75 -24.06
C GLU A 153 9.44 5.82 -24.87
N ALA A 154 10.75 5.87 -24.60
CA ALA A 154 11.72 5.02 -25.27
C ALA A 154 11.45 3.52 -25.05
N SER A 155 10.87 3.14 -23.90
CA SER A 155 10.52 1.74 -23.60
C SER A 155 9.45 1.18 -24.54
N VAL A 156 8.47 2.00 -24.90
CA VAL A 156 7.39 1.60 -25.81
C VAL A 156 7.89 1.60 -27.25
N GLU A 157 8.68 2.59 -27.64
CA GLU A 157 9.28 2.65 -28.98
C GLU A 157 10.18 1.44 -29.25
N LYS A 158 11.01 1.05 -28.27
CA LYS A 158 11.90 -0.11 -28.37
C LYS A 158 11.21 -1.45 -28.10
N LYS A 159 9.98 -1.43 -27.57
CA LYS A 159 9.25 -2.61 -27.07
C LYS A 159 10.03 -3.42 -26.04
N GLU A 160 10.77 -2.73 -25.19
CA GLU A 160 11.57 -3.32 -24.11
C GLU A 160 11.08 -2.82 -22.74
N ALA A 161 11.10 -3.69 -21.74
CA ALA A 161 10.67 -3.34 -20.39
C ALA A 161 11.69 -2.38 -19.73
N PHE A 162 11.25 -1.16 -19.40
CA PHE A 162 12.04 -0.25 -18.58
C PHE A 162 11.99 -0.66 -17.11
N LYS A 163 13.14 -1.03 -16.54
CA LYS A 163 13.25 -1.51 -15.15
C LYS A 163 13.94 -0.44 -14.33
N CYS A 164 13.25 0.13 -13.33
CA CYS A 164 13.77 1.26 -12.57
C CYS A 164 13.54 1.12 -11.06
N VAL A 165 14.54 1.53 -10.28
CA VAL A 165 14.42 1.74 -8.84
C VAL A 165 14.58 3.23 -8.53
N LEU A 166 13.54 3.83 -7.97
CA LEU A 166 13.55 5.17 -7.42
C LEU A 166 14.15 5.13 -6.01
N THR A 167 15.27 5.83 -5.83
CA THR A 167 15.96 5.92 -4.53
C THR A 167 16.22 7.37 -4.15
N GLY A 168 16.76 7.62 -2.96
CA GLY A 168 17.07 8.95 -2.45
C GLY A 168 16.59 9.17 -1.01
N SER A 169 16.79 10.37 -0.49
CA SER A 169 16.55 10.70 0.92
C SER A 169 15.08 10.68 1.35
N ALA A 170 14.83 10.60 2.65
CA ALA A 170 13.49 10.71 3.23
C ALA A 170 12.81 11.98 2.75
N LEU A 171 11.52 11.87 2.41
CA LEU A 171 10.69 13.00 1.97
C LEU A 171 11.18 13.72 0.68
N SER A 172 12.06 13.11 -0.11
CA SER A 172 12.51 13.67 -1.40
C SER A 172 11.48 13.59 -2.53
N GLY A 173 10.37 12.85 -2.36
CA GLY A 173 9.29 12.76 -3.34
C GLY A 173 9.23 11.47 -4.16
N LYS A 174 9.92 10.39 -3.75
CA LYS A 174 9.91 9.07 -4.41
C LYS A 174 8.51 8.52 -4.74
N SER A 175 7.59 8.55 -3.77
CA SER A 175 6.21 8.10 -4.02
C SER A 175 5.43 9.06 -4.93
N LEU A 176 5.78 10.35 -4.97
CA LEU A 176 5.15 11.33 -5.85
C LEU A 176 5.63 11.19 -7.30
N THR A 177 6.90 10.90 -7.52
CA THR A 177 7.41 10.61 -8.87
C THR A 177 6.86 9.29 -9.40
N LEU A 178 6.66 8.28 -8.54
CA LEU A 178 5.92 7.06 -8.89
C LEU A 178 4.45 7.36 -9.26
N LEU A 179 3.80 8.27 -8.52
CA LEU A 179 2.45 8.75 -8.85
C LEU A 179 2.39 9.48 -10.19
N GLN A 180 3.39 10.30 -10.49
CA GLN A 180 3.55 10.93 -11.80
C GLN A 180 3.73 9.88 -12.91
N ALA A 181 4.53 8.84 -12.68
CA ALA A 181 4.70 7.75 -13.65
C ALA A 181 3.38 7.00 -13.92
N MET A 182 2.60 6.74 -12.87
CA MET A 182 1.26 6.18 -13.02
C MET A 182 0.31 7.11 -13.77
N SER A 183 0.37 8.41 -13.51
CA SER A 183 -0.45 9.41 -14.22
C SER A 183 -0.13 9.41 -15.71
N TYR A 184 1.15 9.39 -16.07
CA TYR A 184 1.64 9.30 -17.44
C TYR A 184 1.12 8.03 -18.14
N ALA A 185 1.24 6.88 -17.48
CA ALA A 185 0.76 5.60 -18.02
C ALA A 185 -0.76 5.59 -18.23
N LEU A 186 -1.54 6.10 -17.27
CA LEU A 186 -3.00 6.18 -17.39
C LEU A 186 -3.45 7.12 -18.53
N LEU A 187 -2.76 8.25 -18.72
CA LEU A 187 -3.05 9.20 -19.80
C LEU A 187 -2.76 8.62 -21.19
N ASN A 188 -1.82 7.68 -21.29
CA ASN A 188 -1.47 6.98 -22.53
C ASN A 188 -2.20 5.66 -22.74
N GLU A 189 -3.29 5.40 -21.98
CA GLU A 189 -4.07 4.16 -22.05
C GLU A 189 -3.24 2.88 -21.75
N TRP A 190 -2.23 2.96 -20.89
CA TRP A 190 -1.50 1.77 -20.40
C TRP A 190 -2.27 1.06 -19.29
N VAL A 191 -1.97 -0.21 -19.08
CA VAL A 191 -2.48 -0.95 -17.92
C VAL A 191 -1.55 -0.75 -16.73
N VAL A 192 -2.05 -0.09 -15.69
CA VAL A 192 -1.30 0.19 -14.46
C VAL A 192 -1.65 -0.80 -13.36
N ILE A 193 -0.65 -1.55 -12.90
CA ILE A 193 -0.73 -2.44 -11.74
C ILE A 193 0.14 -1.84 -10.64
N HIS A 194 -0.48 -1.43 -9.53
CA HIS A 194 0.25 -0.80 -8.42
C HIS A 194 0.09 -1.58 -7.11
N ILE A 195 1.22 -1.88 -6.48
CA ILE A 195 1.32 -2.37 -5.10
C ILE A 195 1.60 -1.16 -4.20
N PRO A 196 0.62 -0.68 -3.40
CA PRO A 196 0.74 0.58 -2.68
C PRO A 196 1.74 0.56 -1.52
N GLU A 197 1.85 -0.55 -0.81
CA GLU A 197 2.78 -0.71 0.32
C GLU A 197 3.32 -2.14 0.30
N GLY A 198 4.60 -2.32 -0.04
CA GLY A 198 5.26 -3.63 0.00
C GLY A 198 5.28 -4.28 1.39
N GLN A 199 5.09 -3.48 2.45
CA GLN A 199 4.98 -3.96 3.82
C GLN A 199 3.76 -4.86 4.07
N ASP A 200 2.61 -4.56 3.44
CA ASP A 200 1.39 -5.33 3.62
C ASP A 200 1.53 -6.77 3.07
N LEU A 201 2.48 -6.99 2.14
CA LEU A 201 2.78 -8.31 1.61
C LEU A 201 3.65 -9.15 2.55
N THR A 202 4.42 -8.56 3.46
CA THR A 202 5.46 -9.30 4.21
C THR A 202 5.29 -9.29 5.72
N ASN A 203 4.35 -8.50 6.26
CA ASN A 203 4.13 -8.35 7.70
C ASN A 203 3.27 -9.44 8.36
N GLY A 204 2.79 -10.46 7.64
CA GLY A 204 2.00 -11.53 8.25
C GLY A 204 0.57 -11.12 8.63
N ASN A 205 0.06 -10.03 8.06
CA ASN A 205 -1.26 -9.47 8.40
C ASN A 205 -2.39 -9.92 7.45
N THR A 206 -2.04 -10.61 6.36
CA THR A 206 -2.98 -11.11 5.36
C THR A 206 -2.92 -12.64 5.33
N GLU A 207 -4.02 -13.26 4.91
CA GLU A 207 -4.09 -14.71 4.76
C GLU A 207 -3.17 -15.15 3.62
N PHE A 208 -2.56 -16.31 3.78
CA PHE A 208 -1.68 -16.91 2.79
C PHE A 208 -1.91 -18.42 2.72
N SER A 209 -1.72 -19.00 1.54
CA SER A 209 -1.88 -20.44 1.30
C SER A 209 -0.71 -20.98 0.47
N PRO A 210 -0.16 -22.15 0.82
CA PRO A 210 0.82 -22.81 -0.03
C PRO A 210 0.21 -23.19 -1.38
N VAL A 211 1.02 -23.18 -2.43
CA VAL A 211 0.66 -23.72 -3.73
C VAL A 211 1.21 -25.13 -3.86
N PRO A 212 0.35 -26.13 -4.16
CA PRO A 212 0.82 -27.50 -4.37
C PRO A 212 1.80 -27.56 -5.55
N ASP A 213 2.69 -28.54 -5.52
CA ASP A 213 3.60 -28.88 -6.63
C ASP A 213 4.57 -27.75 -7.04
N THR A 214 5.02 -26.94 -6.06
CA THR A 214 6.04 -25.90 -6.27
C THR A 214 7.33 -26.17 -5.49
N GLU A 215 8.48 -26.09 -6.17
CA GLU A 215 9.81 -26.21 -5.57
C GLU A 215 10.65 -24.94 -5.86
N PRO A 216 11.15 -24.20 -4.86
CA PRO A 216 10.77 -24.26 -3.43
C PRO A 216 9.28 -23.95 -3.24
N MET A 217 8.73 -24.29 -2.06
CA MET A 217 7.31 -24.11 -1.75
C MET A 217 6.92 -22.63 -1.82
N GLN A 218 5.94 -22.31 -2.67
CA GLN A 218 5.48 -20.95 -2.91
C GLN A 218 4.14 -20.68 -2.21
N PHE A 219 3.87 -19.42 -1.94
CA PHE A 219 2.66 -19.01 -1.21
C PHE A 219 1.88 -17.94 -1.95
N THR A 220 0.56 -18.09 -2.00
CA THR A 220 -0.38 -17.08 -2.50
C THR A 220 -0.95 -16.26 -1.36
N GLN A 221 -1.41 -15.04 -1.67
CA GLN A 221 -2.12 -14.16 -0.74
C GLN A 221 -3.50 -13.83 -1.31
N PRO A 222 -4.49 -14.72 -1.15
CA PRO A 222 -5.74 -14.68 -1.92
C PRO A 222 -6.55 -13.40 -1.69
N VAL A 223 -6.71 -12.97 -0.42
CA VAL A 223 -7.46 -11.75 -0.07
C VAL A 223 -6.78 -10.50 -0.62
N TYR A 224 -5.45 -10.42 -0.56
CA TYR A 224 -4.71 -9.29 -1.12
C TYR A 224 -4.83 -9.26 -2.65
N CYS A 225 -4.70 -10.41 -3.31
CA CYS A 225 -4.85 -10.54 -4.77
C CYS A 225 -6.25 -10.12 -5.24
N LEU A 226 -7.31 -10.48 -4.49
CA LEU A 226 -8.67 -10.08 -4.80
C LEU A 226 -8.85 -8.56 -4.75
N LYS A 227 -8.32 -7.92 -3.68
CA LYS A 227 -8.32 -6.45 -3.56
C LYS A 227 -7.53 -5.81 -4.71
N LEU A 228 -6.36 -6.37 -5.05
CA LEU A 228 -5.52 -5.88 -6.12
C LEU A 228 -6.24 -5.96 -7.48
N LEU A 229 -6.88 -7.09 -7.80
CA LEU A 229 -7.69 -7.24 -9.02
C LEU A 229 -8.80 -6.21 -9.12
N GLN A 230 -9.52 -5.94 -8.02
CA GLN A 230 -10.56 -4.91 -7.98
C GLN A 230 -9.99 -3.51 -8.25
N ASN A 231 -8.81 -3.21 -7.71
CA ASN A 231 -8.13 -1.93 -7.93
C ASN A 231 -7.64 -1.79 -9.38
N ILE A 232 -7.06 -2.85 -9.95
CA ILE A 232 -6.64 -2.90 -11.37
C ILE A 232 -7.85 -2.67 -12.28
N TYR A 233 -8.97 -3.35 -12.04
CA TYR A 233 -10.19 -3.17 -12.82
C TYR A 233 -10.72 -1.73 -12.74
N LYS A 234 -10.83 -1.17 -11.53
CA LYS A 234 -11.36 0.20 -11.33
C LYS A 234 -10.49 1.27 -11.98
N ALA A 235 -9.17 1.13 -11.92
CA ALA A 235 -8.25 2.11 -12.48
C ALA A 235 -8.16 2.03 -14.02
N ASN A 236 -8.15 0.82 -14.57
CA ASN A 236 -7.87 0.57 -15.99
C ASN A 236 -9.11 0.19 -16.80
N LYS A 237 -10.32 0.48 -16.29
CA LYS A 237 -11.60 0.05 -16.87
C LYS A 237 -11.68 0.30 -18.39
N ALA A 238 -11.35 1.53 -18.80
CA ALA A 238 -11.43 1.95 -20.20
C ALA A 238 -10.51 1.16 -21.15
N VAL A 239 -9.37 0.69 -20.66
CA VAL A 239 -8.41 -0.11 -21.45
C VAL A 239 -8.84 -1.57 -21.46
N LEU A 240 -9.15 -2.12 -20.29
CA LEU A 240 -9.48 -3.54 -20.13
C LEU A 240 -10.77 -3.96 -20.85
N GLU A 241 -11.74 -3.06 -21.00
CA GLU A 241 -12.98 -3.31 -21.76
C GLU A 241 -12.75 -3.30 -23.28
N LYS A 242 -11.75 -2.58 -23.77
CA LYS A 242 -11.39 -2.57 -25.20
C LYS A 242 -10.57 -3.80 -25.60
N THR A 243 -9.87 -4.41 -24.65
CA THR A 243 -8.89 -5.47 -24.92
C THR A 243 -9.53 -6.87 -24.83
N PRO A 244 -9.56 -7.65 -25.92
CA PRO A 244 -10.07 -9.03 -25.90
C PRO A 244 -9.05 -10.00 -25.27
N VAL A 245 -9.57 -11.06 -24.66
CA VAL A 245 -8.77 -12.20 -24.17
C VAL A 245 -8.29 -13.03 -25.36
N LYS A 246 -7.02 -13.46 -25.37
CA LYS A 246 -6.43 -14.27 -26.45
C LYS A 246 -6.33 -15.75 -26.12
N MET A 247 -6.13 -16.13 -24.85
CA MET A 247 -6.06 -17.53 -24.41
C MET A 247 -7.37 -18.04 -23.84
N ASP A 248 -7.52 -19.37 -23.86
CA ASP A 248 -8.67 -20.04 -23.28
C ASP A 248 -8.51 -20.23 -21.77
N TRP A 249 -9.22 -19.42 -20.98
CA TRP A 249 -9.28 -19.53 -19.51
C TRP A 249 -10.53 -20.25 -18.98
N SER A 250 -11.13 -21.10 -19.81
CA SER A 250 -12.37 -21.84 -19.50
C SER A 250 -12.26 -22.74 -18.26
N ARG A 251 -11.04 -23.19 -17.92
CA ARG A 251 -10.76 -24.00 -16.72
C ARG A 251 -10.82 -23.20 -15.42
N LEU A 252 -10.52 -21.91 -15.48
CA LEU A 252 -10.57 -21.03 -14.32
C LEU A 252 -11.96 -20.44 -14.14
N THR A 253 -12.61 -20.10 -15.26
CA THR A 253 -13.80 -19.26 -15.27
C THR A 253 -14.71 -19.59 -16.45
N SER A 254 -16.02 -19.52 -16.25
CA SER A 254 -17.00 -19.64 -17.34
C SER A 254 -17.10 -18.33 -18.12
N LEU A 255 -16.07 -18.00 -18.90
CA LEU A 255 -16.08 -16.83 -19.78
C LEU A 255 -16.84 -17.14 -21.08
N LYS A 256 -17.56 -16.14 -21.60
CA LYS A 256 -18.21 -16.22 -22.91
C LYS A 256 -17.15 -16.11 -24.02
N GLN A 257 -17.44 -16.68 -25.19
CA GLN A 257 -16.60 -16.47 -26.37
C GLN A 257 -16.56 -14.98 -26.72
N GLY A 258 -15.35 -14.43 -26.93
CA GLY A 258 -15.14 -13.00 -27.15
C GLY A 258 -15.13 -12.13 -25.88
N ALA A 259 -14.89 -12.73 -24.71
CA ALA A 259 -14.74 -11.99 -23.45
C ALA A 259 -13.56 -11.01 -23.48
N THR A 260 -13.68 -9.96 -22.68
CA THR A 260 -12.66 -8.91 -22.51
C THR A 260 -11.77 -9.17 -21.30
N LEU A 261 -10.61 -8.52 -21.20
CA LEU A 261 -9.77 -8.59 -20.00
C LEU A 261 -10.50 -8.05 -18.75
N ALA A 262 -11.45 -7.13 -18.95
CA ALA A 262 -12.35 -6.67 -17.90
C ALA A 262 -13.22 -7.80 -17.34
N ASP A 263 -13.80 -8.63 -18.22
CA ASP A 263 -14.61 -9.80 -17.80
C ASP A 263 -13.75 -10.84 -17.05
N LEU A 264 -12.51 -11.05 -17.50
CA LEU A 264 -11.54 -11.89 -16.79
C LEU A 264 -11.25 -11.35 -15.39
N ALA A 265 -11.00 -10.04 -15.23
CA ALA A 265 -10.74 -9.45 -13.91
C ALA A 265 -11.96 -9.53 -12.98
N LEU A 266 -13.18 -9.38 -13.51
CA LEU A 266 -14.44 -9.45 -12.76
C LEU A 266 -14.88 -10.88 -12.41
N SER A 267 -14.29 -11.88 -13.05
CA SER A 267 -14.60 -13.30 -12.79
C SER A 267 -14.25 -13.73 -11.36
N ALA A 268 -13.19 -13.15 -10.77
CA ALA A 268 -12.73 -13.43 -9.43
C ALA A 268 -13.66 -12.75 -8.40
N LYS A 269 -14.69 -13.48 -7.98
CA LYS A 269 -15.60 -13.04 -6.89
C LYS A 269 -15.14 -13.53 -5.52
N GLU A 270 -14.45 -14.67 -5.49
CA GLU A 270 -13.97 -15.32 -4.28
C GLU A 270 -12.44 -15.21 -4.20
N SER A 271 -11.93 -15.27 -2.96
CA SER A 271 -10.50 -15.11 -2.69
C SER A 271 -9.66 -16.26 -3.24
N GLU A 272 -10.19 -17.49 -3.28
CA GLU A 272 -9.48 -18.69 -3.74
C GLU A 272 -9.08 -18.59 -5.22
N PHE A 273 -9.97 -18.08 -6.07
CA PHE A 273 -9.71 -17.89 -7.50
C PHE A 273 -8.92 -16.62 -7.82
N ALA A 274 -8.67 -15.76 -6.84
CA ALA A 274 -8.04 -14.45 -7.08
C ALA A 274 -6.60 -14.56 -7.61
N TRP A 275 -5.80 -15.48 -7.09
CA TRP A 275 -4.43 -15.68 -7.59
C TRP A 275 -4.42 -16.27 -9.01
N PRO A 276 -5.11 -17.39 -9.31
CA PRO A 276 -5.19 -17.91 -10.67
C PRO A 276 -5.68 -16.88 -11.69
N THR A 277 -6.71 -16.09 -11.36
CA THR A 277 -7.21 -15.03 -12.25
C THR A 277 -6.18 -13.90 -12.44
N LEU A 278 -5.46 -13.50 -11.40
CA LEU A 278 -4.39 -12.50 -11.52
C LEU A 278 -3.22 -13.02 -12.35
N SER A 279 -2.85 -14.29 -12.18
CA SER A 279 -1.82 -14.94 -12.99
C SER A 279 -2.23 -15.03 -14.46
N ALA A 280 -3.49 -15.42 -14.74
CA ALA A 280 -4.06 -15.42 -16.08
C ALA A 280 -4.04 -14.02 -16.71
N LEU A 281 -4.49 -13.00 -15.97
CA LEU A 281 -4.47 -11.60 -16.40
C LEU A 281 -3.03 -11.15 -16.72
N TRP A 282 -2.06 -11.48 -15.87
CA TRP A 282 -0.66 -11.15 -16.11
C TRP A 282 -0.15 -11.83 -17.38
N THR A 283 -0.42 -13.13 -17.56
CA THR A 283 0.01 -13.85 -18.77
C THR A 283 -0.58 -13.26 -20.04
N GLU A 284 -1.87 -12.89 -20.02
CA GLU A 284 -2.53 -12.19 -21.13
C GLU A 284 -1.86 -10.87 -21.44
N LEU A 285 -1.64 -10.02 -20.43
CA LEU A 285 -1.01 -8.70 -20.60
C LEU A 285 0.42 -8.78 -21.15
N THR A 286 1.14 -9.86 -20.83
CA THR A 286 2.50 -10.11 -21.35
C THR A 286 2.52 -10.67 -22.77
N GLN A 287 1.38 -10.92 -23.42
CA GLN A 287 1.35 -11.39 -24.81
C GLN A 287 1.63 -10.27 -25.82
N PRO A 288 2.25 -10.58 -26.98
CA PRO A 288 2.50 -9.58 -28.01
C PRO A 288 1.20 -8.98 -28.56
N GLY A 289 1.21 -7.67 -28.80
CA GLY A 289 0.07 -6.90 -29.31
C GLY A 289 -1.00 -6.62 -28.25
N GLN A 290 -0.62 -6.54 -26.98
CA GLN A 290 -1.44 -6.04 -25.88
C GLN A 290 -0.97 -4.63 -25.47
N PRO A 291 -1.78 -3.84 -24.73
CA PRO A 291 -1.33 -2.53 -24.24
C PRO A 291 -0.07 -2.65 -23.36
N PRO A 292 0.79 -1.61 -23.34
CA PRO A 292 1.93 -1.58 -22.43
C PRO A 292 1.48 -1.64 -20.97
N VAL A 293 2.32 -2.22 -20.12
CA VAL A 293 2.03 -2.42 -18.69
C VAL A 293 3.00 -1.62 -17.84
N LEU A 294 2.47 -0.87 -16.88
CA LEU A 294 3.26 -0.29 -15.78
C LEU A 294 3.02 -1.11 -14.51
N PHE A 295 4.04 -1.86 -14.06
CA PHE A 295 4.02 -2.55 -12.78
C PHE A 295 4.81 -1.74 -11.74
N ALA A 296 4.10 -1.08 -10.83
CA ALA A 296 4.65 -0.16 -9.84
C ALA A 296 4.58 -0.74 -8.42
N LEU A 297 5.66 -0.64 -7.64
CA LEU A 297 5.70 -1.03 -6.22
C LEU A 297 6.32 0.06 -5.36
N ASP A 298 5.66 0.43 -4.27
CA ASP A 298 6.23 1.33 -3.27
C ASP A 298 6.68 0.54 -2.02
N GLY A 299 7.83 0.91 -1.45
CA GLY A 299 8.44 0.23 -0.31
C GLY A 299 9.26 -1.01 -0.68
N LEU A 300 10.16 -0.90 -1.65
CA LEU A 300 11.02 -1.99 -2.16
C LEU A 300 11.74 -2.79 -1.05
N ALA A 301 12.24 -2.11 -0.02
CA ALA A 301 12.94 -2.78 1.08
C ALA A 301 12.08 -3.90 1.67
N HIS A 302 10.77 -3.68 1.88
CA HIS A 302 9.89 -4.64 2.52
C HIS A 302 9.74 -5.97 1.79
N ILE A 303 10.01 -6.03 0.48
CA ILE A 303 9.94 -7.26 -0.31
C ILE A 303 11.29 -7.97 -0.45
N ASN A 304 12.38 -7.35 0.02
CA ASN A 304 13.74 -7.89 -0.02
C ASN A 304 14.18 -8.49 1.32
N LYS A 305 13.23 -8.74 2.24
CA LYS A 305 13.50 -9.39 3.53
C LYS A 305 12.85 -10.76 3.62
N VAL A 306 13.32 -11.51 4.61
CA VAL A 306 12.56 -12.62 5.18
C VAL A 306 11.22 -12.09 5.72
N SER A 307 10.12 -12.70 5.29
CA SER A 307 8.78 -12.29 5.69
C SER A 307 8.43 -12.77 7.10
N ALA A 308 7.35 -12.25 7.67
CA ALA A 308 6.83 -12.73 8.95
C ALA A 308 6.06 -14.06 8.85
N TYR A 309 5.82 -14.56 7.63
CA TYR A 309 5.12 -15.82 7.41
C TYR A 309 5.98 -17.04 7.76
N ARG A 310 5.29 -18.14 8.07
CA ARG A 310 5.88 -19.41 8.44
C ARG A 310 5.34 -20.52 7.54
N ASP A 311 6.21 -21.42 7.12
CA ASP A 311 5.78 -22.63 6.44
C ASP A 311 5.16 -23.63 7.44
N PRO A 312 4.54 -24.74 6.98
CA PRO A 312 4.02 -25.79 7.87
C PRO A 312 5.07 -26.42 8.79
N SER A 313 6.35 -26.35 8.40
CA SER A 313 7.51 -26.81 9.19
C SER A 313 8.05 -25.74 10.14
N PHE A 314 7.36 -24.60 10.26
CA PHE A 314 7.71 -23.43 11.06
C PHE A 314 9.02 -22.70 10.66
N ASN A 315 9.57 -22.99 9.49
CA ASN A 315 10.64 -22.22 8.87
C ASN A 315 10.16 -20.85 8.43
N THR A 316 11.09 -19.90 8.37
CA THR A 316 10.81 -18.56 7.86
C THR A 316 10.67 -18.57 6.35
N VAL A 317 9.64 -17.91 5.83
CA VAL A 317 9.40 -17.79 4.38
C VAL A 317 10.06 -16.52 3.86
N HIS A 318 10.86 -16.62 2.79
CA HIS A 318 11.44 -15.44 2.16
C HIS A 318 10.36 -14.66 1.39
N ALA A 319 10.43 -13.32 1.35
CA ALA A 319 9.40 -12.54 0.65
C ALA A 319 9.31 -12.88 -0.85
N HIS A 320 10.42 -13.26 -1.51
CA HIS A 320 10.42 -13.71 -2.92
C HIS A 320 9.76 -15.10 -3.13
N GLU A 321 9.40 -15.84 -2.08
CA GLU A 321 8.60 -17.08 -2.18
C GLU A 321 7.09 -16.78 -2.21
N LEU A 322 6.70 -15.55 -1.88
CA LEU A 322 5.33 -15.06 -2.05
C LEU A 322 5.10 -14.77 -3.53
N LEU A 323 4.11 -15.41 -4.12
CA LEU A 323 3.89 -15.42 -5.57
C LEU A 323 3.70 -14.03 -6.20
N LEU A 324 2.93 -13.16 -5.55
CA LEU A 324 2.75 -11.79 -6.03
C LEU A 324 4.06 -10.99 -6.03
N VAL A 325 4.86 -11.15 -4.97
CA VAL A 325 6.19 -10.52 -4.88
C VAL A 325 7.12 -11.11 -5.93
N ARG A 326 7.08 -12.43 -6.12
CA ARG A 326 7.87 -13.13 -7.12
C ARG A 326 7.56 -12.65 -8.53
N THR A 327 6.29 -12.50 -8.89
CA THR A 327 5.89 -11.94 -10.20
C THR A 327 6.47 -10.55 -10.42
N PHE A 328 6.44 -9.69 -9.38
CA PHE A 328 7.07 -8.36 -9.47
C PHE A 328 8.59 -8.45 -9.63
N VAL A 329 9.27 -9.27 -8.84
CA VAL A 329 10.73 -9.44 -8.85
C VAL A 329 11.22 -10.08 -10.16
N ASP A 330 10.49 -11.07 -10.68
CA ASP A 330 10.82 -11.72 -11.96
C ASP A 330 10.63 -10.73 -13.13
N ALA A 331 9.68 -9.79 -13.04
CA ALA A 331 9.54 -8.68 -13.97
C ALA A 331 10.65 -7.63 -13.82
N LEU A 332 11.01 -7.27 -12.58
CA LEU A 332 12.06 -6.29 -12.30
C LEU A 332 13.45 -6.78 -12.70
N SER A 333 13.74 -8.08 -12.55
CA SER A 333 15.00 -8.71 -12.96
C SER A 333 15.11 -8.91 -14.48
N GLY A 334 13.97 -8.89 -15.18
CA GLY A 334 13.86 -9.14 -16.62
C GLY A 334 13.73 -10.61 -17.00
N LYS A 335 13.44 -11.51 -16.04
CA LYS A 335 13.13 -12.91 -16.34
C LYS A 335 11.82 -13.04 -17.13
N THR A 336 10.80 -12.26 -16.74
CA THR A 336 9.58 -12.12 -17.54
C THR A 336 9.73 -10.94 -18.49
N GLN A 337 9.73 -11.21 -19.79
CA GLN A 337 9.84 -10.17 -20.82
C GLN A 337 8.48 -9.49 -21.02
N LEU A 338 8.49 -8.17 -21.29
CA LEU A 338 7.31 -7.40 -21.68
C LEU A 338 7.43 -7.04 -23.17
N PRO A 339 6.88 -7.85 -24.09
CA PRO A 339 7.08 -7.67 -25.54
C PRO A 339 6.37 -6.44 -26.13
N ASN A 340 5.50 -5.79 -25.35
CA ASN A 340 4.80 -4.56 -25.75
C ASN A 340 5.47 -3.30 -25.21
N GLY A 341 6.66 -3.43 -24.60
CA GLY A 341 7.26 -2.38 -23.79
C GLY A 341 6.53 -2.22 -22.45
N GLY A 342 6.64 -1.02 -21.88
CA GLY A 342 6.14 -0.73 -20.55
C GLY A 342 7.26 -0.67 -19.53
N ALA A 343 6.91 -0.70 -18.24
CA ALA A 343 7.88 -0.48 -17.19
C ALA A 343 7.57 -1.23 -15.89
N VAL A 344 8.65 -1.57 -15.18
CA VAL A 344 8.60 -2.09 -13.82
C VAL A 344 9.36 -1.11 -12.94
N ILE A 345 8.64 -0.38 -12.08
CA ILE A 345 9.20 0.68 -11.26
C ILE A 345 9.00 0.33 -9.79
N ALA A 346 10.10 0.28 -9.04
CA ALA A 346 10.08 0.15 -7.59
C ALA A 346 10.52 1.47 -6.94
N ALA A 347 9.86 1.90 -5.86
CA ALA A 347 10.32 3.00 -5.03
C ALA A 347 10.84 2.48 -3.69
N THR A 348 12.02 2.95 -3.27
CA THR A 348 12.47 2.76 -1.90
C THR A 348 11.69 3.69 -0.97
N SER A 349 11.55 3.30 0.28
CA SER A 349 11.07 4.18 1.35
C SER A 349 12.17 4.31 2.39
N GLU A 350 12.35 5.52 2.94
CA GLU A 350 13.14 5.73 4.15
C GLU A 350 12.26 5.90 5.40
N ASN A 351 10.95 6.08 5.22
CA ASN A 351 10.00 6.11 6.31
C ASN A 351 9.55 4.68 6.62
N ASN A 352 9.74 4.22 7.87
CA ASN A 352 9.37 2.87 8.30
C ASN A 352 10.02 1.77 7.42
N THR A 353 11.31 1.92 7.12
CA THR A 353 12.09 0.95 6.35
C THR A 353 13.05 0.17 7.23
N HIS A 354 13.63 -0.90 6.69
CA HIS A 354 14.77 -1.58 7.29
C HIS A 354 15.97 -1.48 6.35
N TYR A 355 17.15 -1.39 6.94
CA TYR A 355 18.42 -1.44 6.21
C TYR A 355 18.65 -2.86 5.70
N HIS A 356 18.92 -3.00 4.40
CA HIS A 356 19.25 -4.28 3.78
C HIS A 356 20.58 -4.17 3.00
N PRO A 357 21.69 -4.78 3.48
CA PRO A 357 23.01 -4.63 2.89
C PRO A 357 23.06 -4.88 1.38
N SER A 358 22.50 -6.00 0.89
CA SER A 358 22.51 -6.30 -0.56
C SER A 358 21.77 -5.28 -1.39
N GLN A 359 20.67 -4.72 -0.89
CA GLN A 359 19.89 -3.77 -1.66
C GLN A 359 20.68 -2.48 -1.83
N GLU A 360 21.24 -1.97 -0.74
CA GLU A 360 22.01 -0.72 -0.78
C GLU A 360 23.30 -0.87 -1.58
N LEU A 361 23.97 -2.01 -1.45
CA LEU A 361 25.13 -2.33 -2.26
C LEU A 361 24.78 -2.33 -3.76
N VAL A 362 23.75 -3.06 -4.19
CA VAL A 362 23.36 -3.11 -5.60
C VAL A 362 22.96 -1.73 -6.11
N LEU A 363 22.17 -0.98 -5.35
CA LEU A 363 21.77 0.37 -5.75
C LEU A 363 22.99 1.29 -5.91
N SER A 364 23.95 1.25 -4.98
CA SER A 364 25.18 2.05 -5.07
C SER A 364 26.10 1.62 -6.22
N GLN A 365 26.16 0.32 -6.53
CA GLN A 365 26.88 -0.21 -7.69
C GLN A 365 26.27 0.25 -9.01
N LEU A 366 24.93 0.23 -9.10
CA LEU A 366 24.22 0.69 -10.29
C LEU A 366 24.33 2.20 -10.48
N GLU A 367 24.23 2.99 -9.40
CA GLU A 367 24.46 4.44 -9.42
C GLU A 367 25.90 4.76 -9.86
N ALA A 368 26.90 4.10 -9.29
CA ALA A 368 28.29 4.29 -9.65
C ALA A 368 28.56 3.90 -11.10
N GLY A 369 28.02 2.76 -11.55
CA GLY A 369 28.14 2.29 -12.94
C GLY A 369 27.50 3.25 -13.95
N GLN A 370 26.32 3.79 -13.65
CA GLN A 370 25.66 4.79 -14.48
C GLN A 370 26.42 6.12 -14.54
N ALA A 371 27.08 6.51 -13.45
CA ALA A 371 27.90 7.70 -13.36
C ALA A 371 29.35 7.51 -13.86
N GLY A 372 29.75 6.30 -14.27
CA GLY A 372 31.12 5.98 -14.66
C GLY A 372 32.14 6.09 -13.51
N ARG A 373 31.70 5.95 -12.27
CA ARG A 373 32.54 5.99 -11.06
C ARG A 373 33.00 4.59 -10.66
N GLU A 374 33.97 4.51 -9.75
CA GLU A 374 34.41 3.24 -9.19
C GLU A 374 33.25 2.50 -8.51
N VAL A 375 33.02 1.26 -8.94
CA VAL A 375 31.93 0.41 -8.45
C VAL A 375 32.26 -0.05 -7.02
N PRO A 376 31.42 0.25 -6.01
CA PRO A 376 31.61 -0.20 -4.64
C PRO A 376 31.69 -1.72 -4.56
N LYS A 377 32.64 -2.22 -3.75
CA LYS A 377 32.80 -3.66 -3.52
C LYS A 377 32.04 -4.09 -2.26
N PRO A 378 31.55 -5.36 -2.20
CA PRO A 378 31.01 -5.92 -0.99
C PRO A 378 31.99 -5.82 0.17
N ASN A 379 31.50 -5.34 1.31
CA ASN A 379 32.27 -5.31 2.54
C ASN A 379 32.46 -6.74 3.05
N ALA A 380 33.71 -7.22 3.08
CA ALA A 380 34.05 -8.59 3.47
C ALA A 380 33.62 -8.97 4.90
N TYR A 381 33.42 -7.98 5.78
CA TYR A 381 33.05 -8.19 7.18
C TYR A 381 31.55 -8.00 7.45
N GLU A 382 30.79 -7.52 6.46
CA GLU A 382 29.34 -7.38 6.59
C GLU A 382 28.66 -8.72 6.34
N LYS A 383 27.83 -9.14 7.30
CA LYS A 383 27.06 -10.39 7.22
C LYS A 383 25.67 -10.09 6.67
N LYS A 384 24.96 -11.12 6.17
CA LYS A 384 23.58 -11.05 5.65
C LYS A 384 23.45 -10.42 4.27
N TYR A 385 24.44 -10.64 3.40
CA TYR A 385 24.17 -10.52 1.97
C TYR A 385 23.21 -11.63 1.54
N ASP A 386 22.20 -11.23 0.79
CA ASP A 386 21.24 -12.08 0.10
C ASP A 386 21.48 -11.99 -1.42
N ASP A 387 21.81 -13.14 -2.03
CA ASP A 387 22.05 -13.28 -3.46
C ASP A 387 20.75 -13.13 -4.27
N ARG A 388 19.60 -13.50 -3.71
CA ARG A 388 18.29 -13.38 -4.37
C ARG A 388 17.97 -11.91 -4.65
N VAL A 389 18.28 -11.04 -3.68
CA VAL A 389 18.11 -9.58 -3.81
C VAL A 389 19.09 -9.00 -4.82
N TYR A 390 20.33 -9.49 -4.85
CA TYR A 390 21.32 -9.09 -5.85
C TYR A 390 20.85 -9.42 -7.27
N ASP A 391 20.43 -10.66 -7.50
CA ASP A 391 19.94 -11.12 -8.79
C ASP A 391 18.66 -10.41 -9.25
N ALA A 392 17.80 -10.03 -8.30
CA ALA A 392 16.59 -9.27 -8.56
C ALA A 392 16.86 -7.87 -9.13
N LEU A 393 17.91 -7.21 -8.63
CA LEU A 393 18.13 -5.77 -8.86
C LEU A 393 19.24 -5.46 -9.87
N LYS A 394 20.18 -6.38 -10.14
CA LYS A 394 21.37 -6.14 -10.97
C LYS A 394 21.10 -5.59 -12.39
N ASN A 395 19.91 -5.82 -12.94
CA ASN A 395 19.54 -5.37 -14.30
C ASN A 395 18.64 -4.13 -14.31
N SER A 396 18.51 -3.42 -13.18
CA SER A 396 17.66 -2.24 -13.05
C SER A 396 18.45 -0.93 -13.21
N GLN A 397 17.78 0.12 -13.68
CA GLN A 397 18.31 1.47 -13.63
C GLN A 397 17.94 2.14 -12.31
N VAL A 398 18.78 3.02 -11.79
CA VAL A 398 18.53 3.72 -10.53
C VAL A 398 18.33 5.20 -10.83
N ILE A 399 17.25 5.78 -10.32
CA ILE A 399 17.04 7.24 -10.39
C ILE A 399 17.02 7.74 -8.95
N ARG A 400 18.01 8.56 -8.62
CA ARG A 400 18.16 9.14 -7.29
C ARG A 400 17.46 10.49 -7.21
N LEU A 401 16.51 10.59 -6.29
CA LEU A 401 15.73 11.79 -6.02
C LEU A 401 16.27 12.49 -4.78
N GLU A 402 16.82 13.68 -4.99
CA GLU A 402 17.35 14.52 -3.92
C GLU A 402 16.49 15.78 -3.73
N GLY A 403 17.06 16.81 -3.09
CA GLY A 403 16.40 18.09 -2.93
C GLY A 403 16.18 18.80 -4.26
N VAL A 404 15.11 19.60 -4.35
CA VAL A 404 14.83 20.43 -5.52
C VAL A 404 15.81 21.60 -5.60
N SER A 405 16.03 22.09 -6.81
CA SER A 405 16.80 23.31 -7.05
C SER A 405 16.12 24.55 -6.43
N LYS A 406 16.87 25.65 -6.28
CA LYS A 406 16.31 26.91 -5.75
C LYS A 406 15.21 27.49 -6.65
N ASP A 407 15.29 27.26 -7.95
CA ASP A 407 14.31 27.76 -8.92
C ASP A 407 13.00 26.95 -8.83
N GLU A 408 13.10 25.62 -8.77
CA GLU A 408 11.96 24.73 -8.49
C GLU A 408 11.33 25.04 -7.12
N ALA A 409 12.16 25.29 -6.11
CA ALA A 409 11.71 25.69 -4.78
C ALA A 409 10.95 27.01 -4.80
N ARG A 410 11.41 27.99 -5.61
CA ARG A 410 10.70 29.25 -5.79
C ARG A 410 9.32 29.02 -6.39
N VAL A 411 9.22 28.27 -7.49
CA VAL A 411 7.94 27.97 -8.15
C VAL A 411 6.97 27.27 -7.20
N LEU A 412 7.47 26.32 -6.41
CA LEU A 412 6.66 25.62 -5.42
C LEU A 412 6.14 26.56 -4.31
N MET A 413 6.99 27.47 -3.82
CA MET A 413 6.59 28.47 -2.82
C MET A 413 5.63 29.52 -3.39
N GLU A 414 5.83 29.96 -4.63
CA GLU A 414 4.89 30.85 -5.33
C GLU A 414 3.51 30.21 -5.46
N TYR A 415 3.47 28.92 -5.78
CA TYR A 415 2.23 28.15 -5.77
C TYR A 415 1.59 28.08 -4.37
N TRP A 416 2.38 27.88 -3.31
CA TRP A 416 1.87 27.94 -1.92
C TRP A 416 1.35 29.33 -1.53
N GLY A 417 2.00 30.40 -2.02
CA GLY A 417 1.55 31.77 -1.82
C GLY A 417 0.24 32.05 -2.56
N ALA A 418 0.17 31.67 -3.84
CA ALA A 418 -1.01 31.86 -4.69
C ALA A 418 -2.23 31.07 -4.20
N SER A 419 -2.03 29.92 -3.55
CA SER A 419 -3.10 29.15 -2.91
C SER A 419 -3.56 29.71 -1.55
N GLY A 420 -2.89 30.75 -1.04
CA GLY A 420 -3.17 31.38 0.24
C GLY A 420 -2.60 30.63 1.45
N MET A 421 -1.79 29.60 1.21
CA MET A 421 -1.20 28.76 2.26
C MET A 421 0.07 29.36 2.85
N LEU A 422 0.81 30.15 2.06
CA LEU A 422 2.01 30.85 2.50
C LEU A 422 1.76 32.37 2.49
N ARG A 423 1.74 32.98 3.68
CA ARG A 423 1.42 34.42 3.86
C ARG A 423 2.64 35.34 3.80
N SER A 424 3.85 34.79 3.82
CA SER A 424 5.09 35.58 3.78
C SER A 424 5.37 36.12 2.38
N VAL A 425 5.94 37.34 2.31
CA VAL A 425 6.47 37.88 1.06
C VAL A 425 7.58 36.98 0.53
N LEU A 426 7.47 36.59 -0.74
CA LEU A 426 8.39 35.67 -1.40
C LEU A 426 9.55 36.41 -2.05
N ASP A 427 10.50 36.82 -1.22
CA ASP A 427 11.78 37.35 -1.69
C ASP A 427 12.78 36.22 -1.92
N SER A 428 13.81 36.49 -2.72
CA SER A 428 14.93 35.56 -2.95
C SER A 428 15.58 35.09 -1.64
N ARG A 429 15.64 35.96 -0.62
CA ARG A 429 16.10 35.64 0.74
C ARG A 429 15.19 34.65 1.44
N ALA A 430 13.87 34.87 1.39
CA ALA A 430 12.89 33.98 2.03
C ALA A 430 12.91 32.59 1.39
N VAL A 431 13.01 32.51 0.07
CA VAL A 431 13.16 31.24 -0.66
C VAL A 431 14.44 30.54 -0.23
N ALA A 432 15.57 31.24 -0.17
CA ALA A 432 16.85 30.67 0.24
C ALA A 432 16.84 30.17 1.69
N GLU A 433 16.21 30.91 2.61
CA GLU A 433 16.04 30.52 4.01
C GLU A 433 15.23 29.24 4.14
N LYS A 434 14.04 29.18 3.50
CA LYS A 434 13.17 28.01 3.53
C LYS A 434 13.79 26.80 2.83
N TRP A 435 14.52 27.02 1.74
CA TRP A 435 15.28 25.98 1.05
C TRP A 435 16.41 25.40 1.93
N ALA A 436 17.12 26.26 2.68
CA ALA A 436 18.16 25.83 3.61
C ALA A 436 17.56 25.07 4.82
N LEU A 437 16.48 25.58 5.41
CA LEU A 437 15.77 24.92 6.51
C LEU A 437 15.18 23.57 6.09
N GLY A 438 14.77 23.44 4.84
CA GLY A 438 14.34 22.17 4.23
C GLY A 438 15.47 21.22 3.86
N GLY A 439 16.67 21.37 4.44
CA GLY A 439 17.79 20.45 4.18
C GLY A 439 18.31 20.50 2.75
N HIS A 440 18.54 21.71 2.22
CA HIS A 440 18.98 21.94 0.84
C HIS A 440 17.96 21.46 -0.21
N GLY A 441 16.67 21.74 0.04
CA GLY A 441 15.61 21.52 -0.95
C GLY A 441 14.84 20.21 -0.81
N ILE A 442 14.93 19.47 0.29
CA ILE A 442 14.07 18.29 0.51
C ILE A 442 12.62 18.76 0.64
N VAL A 443 11.81 18.42 -0.37
CA VAL A 443 10.45 18.99 -0.54
C VAL A 443 9.58 18.79 0.70
N GLY A 444 9.53 17.58 1.28
CA GLY A 444 8.67 17.37 2.45
C GLY A 444 9.17 18.08 3.72
N GLU A 445 10.48 18.34 3.86
CA GLU A 445 10.98 19.18 4.97
C GLU A 445 10.71 20.68 4.71
N MET A 446 10.77 21.11 3.45
CA MET A 446 10.30 22.45 3.07
C MET A 446 8.81 22.63 3.35
N GLU A 447 7.96 21.64 3.04
CA GLU A 447 6.53 21.67 3.40
C GLU A 447 6.34 21.82 4.91
N ARG A 448 7.12 21.09 5.72
CA ARG A 448 7.06 21.23 7.19
C ARG A 448 7.49 22.61 7.66
N ALA A 449 8.59 23.12 7.13
CA ALA A 449 9.16 24.42 7.51
C ALA A 449 8.32 25.62 7.04
N SER A 450 7.45 25.42 6.04
CA SER A 450 6.66 26.47 5.40
C SER A 450 5.18 26.40 5.78
N LEU A 451 4.57 25.22 5.65
CA LEU A 451 3.12 25.02 5.75
C LEU A 451 2.69 24.44 7.10
N MET A 452 3.51 23.60 7.74
CA MET A 452 3.17 22.95 9.01
C MET A 452 3.72 23.68 10.25
N THR A 453 3.93 24.98 10.15
CA THR A 453 4.37 25.78 11.31
C THR A 453 3.16 26.30 12.09
N MET A 454 3.29 26.43 13.41
CA MET A 454 2.21 26.99 14.26
C MET A 454 1.97 28.49 13.99
N ARG A 455 2.71 29.11 13.06
CA ARG A 455 2.61 30.54 12.70
C ARG A 455 1.62 30.79 11.56
N MET A 456 0.55 29.98 11.44
CA MET A 456 -0.52 30.23 10.47
C MET A 456 -1.30 31.51 10.77
#